data_AF-A0A2S7YRS4-F1
#
_entry.id   AF-A0A2S7YRS4-F1
#
_cell.length_a   1.000
_cell.length_b   1.000
_cell.length_c   1.000
_cell.angle_alpha   90.00
_cell.angle_beta   90.00
_cell.angle_gamma   90.00
#
_symmetry.space_group_name_H-M   'P 1'
#
loop_
_entity.id
_entity.type
_entity.pdbx_description
1 polymer ?
#
loop_
_entity_poly.entity_id
_entity_poly.type
_entity_poly.pdbx_seq_one_letter_code
_entity_poly.pdbx_strand_id
1 'polypeptide(L)'
;MKPFTLKRFVLLPLIILSLIMTTGCHLLSHYSEDEVQQYINKNYTNLTYHLESQRNHTWQVTFDKYPQMPIEISEAMHTSAPVVPQVERILITNIPLITVFPLMKNHLTAEELSYATYDTSTLYIEMPIPYSAIQNQDVTNFYNRMDQFCKEYAKTYPDFKERIFIRVIIKPSDGSDSPEEYRRIFRLSQY
;
A
#
# COMPACT_ATOMS: atom_id res chain seq x y z
N MET A 1 -29.66 43.97 32.51
CA MET A 1 -28.53 43.52 31.67
C MET A 1 -28.52 41.99 31.66
N LYS A 2 -28.64 41.35 30.49
CA LYS A 2 -28.77 39.89 30.36
C LYS A 2 -27.40 39.20 30.58
N PRO A 3 -27.25 38.26 31.54
CA PRO A 3 -26.00 37.51 31.74
C PRO A 3 -25.85 36.31 30.79
N PHE A 4 -26.64 36.26 29.71
CA PHE A 4 -26.73 35.09 28.83
C PHE A 4 -25.74 35.09 27.67
N THR A 5 -25.07 36.21 27.40
CA THR A 5 -24.17 36.34 26.25
C THR A 5 -22.74 35.89 26.57
N LEU A 6 -22.27 36.05 27.81
CA LEU A 6 -20.87 35.77 28.18
C LEU A 6 -20.55 34.27 28.23
N LYS A 7 -21.50 33.41 28.65
CA LYS A 7 -21.28 31.96 28.73
C LYS A 7 -21.09 31.30 27.35
N ARG A 8 -21.81 31.74 26.31
CA ARG A 8 -21.71 31.14 24.96
C ARG A 8 -20.41 31.49 24.24
N PHE A 9 -19.85 32.68 24.46
CA PHE A 9 -18.59 33.10 23.83
C PHE A 9 -17.34 32.41 24.39
N VAL A 10 -17.41 31.88 25.62
CA VAL A 10 -16.31 31.13 26.24
C VAL A 10 -16.45 29.62 26.01
N LEU A 11 -17.69 29.09 26.00
CA LEU A 11 -17.94 27.67 25.76
C LEU A 11 -17.62 27.21 24.33
N LEU A 12 -17.92 28.03 23.31
CA LEU A 12 -17.66 27.66 21.92
C LEU A 12 -16.16 27.44 21.61
N PRO A 13 -15.23 28.35 21.96
CA PRO A 13 -13.80 28.11 21.77
C PRO A 13 -13.27 26.99 22.65
N LEU A 14 -13.82 26.76 23.85
CA LEU A 14 -13.46 25.61 24.69
C LEU A 14 -13.89 24.28 24.07
N ILE A 15 -15.06 24.22 23.43
CA ILE A 15 -15.53 23.03 22.70
C ILE A 15 -14.67 22.79 21.45
N ILE A 16 -14.32 23.86 20.71
CA ILE A 16 -13.42 23.76 19.55
C ILE A 16 -12.02 23.31 19.99
N LEU A 17 -11.48 23.90 21.07
CA LEU A 17 -10.20 23.50 21.65
C LEU A 17 -10.25 22.05 22.18
N SER A 18 -11.34 21.64 22.83
CA SER A 18 -11.50 20.25 23.28
C SER A 18 -11.59 19.29 22.10
N LEU A 19 -12.28 19.66 21.01
CA LEU A 19 -12.33 18.86 19.79
C LEU A 19 -10.93 18.74 19.15
N ILE A 20 -10.17 19.83 19.06
CA ILE A 20 -8.80 19.82 18.52
C ILE A 20 -7.89 18.94 19.40
N MET A 21 -8.04 18.99 20.72
CA MET A 21 -7.23 18.19 21.65
C MET A 21 -7.63 16.70 21.66
N THR A 22 -8.89 16.35 21.35
CA THR A 22 -9.32 14.93 21.31
C THR A 22 -9.16 14.28 19.94
N THR A 23 -9.22 15.03 18.84
CA THR A 23 -9.05 14.48 17.48
C THR A 23 -7.66 14.74 16.89
N GLY A 24 -6.92 15.74 17.41
CA GLY A 24 -5.63 16.17 16.85
C GLY A 24 -4.38 15.45 17.39
N CYS A 25 -4.46 14.70 18.49
CA CYS A 25 -3.28 14.04 19.07
C CYS A 25 -2.71 12.92 18.19
N HIS A 26 -3.55 12.20 17.43
CA HIS A 26 -3.10 11.11 16.56
C HIS A 26 -2.51 11.59 15.22
N LEU A 27 -2.81 12.81 14.77
CA LEU A 27 -2.24 13.39 13.55
C LEU A 27 -0.83 13.94 13.76
N LEU A 28 -0.56 14.43 14.98
CA LEU A 28 0.72 15.02 15.37
C LEU A 28 1.71 14.02 15.97
N SER A 29 1.23 12.83 16.38
CA SER A 29 2.11 11.77 16.86
C SER A 29 2.66 10.96 15.70
N HIS A 30 3.96 10.67 15.81
CA HIS A 30 4.68 9.74 14.95
C HIS A 30 4.73 8.38 15.64
N TYR A 31 4.84 7.32 14.86
CA TYR A 31 5.05 5.98 15.35
C TYR A 31 6.35 5.90 16.15
N SER A 32 6.25 5.32 17.33
CA SER A 32 7.38 4.91 18.14
C SER A 32 7.99 3.60 17.63
N GLU A 33 9.22 3.28 18.04
CA GLU A 33 9.84 2.00 17.71
C GLU A 33 9.03 0.81 18.24
N ASP A 34 8.43 0.92 19.43
CA ASP A 34 7.56 -0.11 20.01
C ASP A 34 6.33 -0.39 19.13
N GLU A 35 5.71 0.65 18.57
CA GLU A 35 4.57 0.50 17.66
C GLU A 35 4.99 -0.11 16.31
N VAL A 36 6.19 0.20 15.83
CA VAL A 36 6.76 -0.43 14.63
C VAL A 36 7.08 -1.90 14.89
N GLN A 37 7.62 -2.26 16.05
CA GLN A 37 7.81 -3.65 16.45
C GLN A 37 6.48 -4.39 16.54
N GLN A 38 5.44 -3.79 17.13
CA GLN A 38 4.09 -4.37 17.17
C GLN A 38 3.53 -4.56 15.76
N TYR A 39 3.75 -3.61 14.85
CA TYR A 39 3.37 -3.74 13.45
C TYR A 39 4.09 -4.93 12.79
N ILE A 40 5.41 -5.07 12.98
CA ILE A 40 6.18 -6.19 12.42
C ILE A 40 5.68 -7.51 12.98
N ASN A 41 5.57 -7.61 14.31
CA ASN A 41 5.13 -8.82 15.01
C ASN A 41 3.70 -9.24 14.60
N LYS A 42 2.81 -8.27 14.33
CA LYS A 42 1.44 -8.53 13.88
C LYS A 42 1.39 -9.03 12.44
N ASN A 43 2.21 -8.47 11.55
CA ASN A 43 2.11 -8.71 10.10
C ASN A 43 3.06 -9.79 9.59
N TYR A 44 4.13 -10.11 10.33
CA TYR A 44 5.18 -11.05 9.95
C TYR A 44 5.49 -12.00 11.14
N THR A 45 4.44 -12.61 11.69
CA THR A 45 4.42 -13.33 12.99
C THR A 45 5.49 -14.41 13.17
N ASN A 46 5.99 -14.99 12.08
CA ASN A 46 6.93 -16.11 12.10
C ASN A 46 8.37 -15.72 11.71
N LEU A 47 8.66 -14.43 11.54
CA LEU A 47 9.98 -13.97 11.14
C LEU A 47 10.72 -13.33 12.32
N THR A 48 11.94 -13.81 12.57
CA THR A 48 12.91 -13.12 13.42
C THR A 48 13.55 -11.98 12.64
N TYR A 49 13.81 -10.85 13.30
CA TYR A 49 14.30 -9.64 12.64
C TYR A 49 15.23 -8.81 13.51
N HIS A 50 16.00 -7.97 12.83
CA HIS A 50 16.71 -6.83 13.38
C HIS A 50 16.02 -5.54 12.90
N LEU A 51 15.75 -4.62 13.83
CA LEU A 51 15.13 -3.33 13.55
C LEU A 51 16.13 -2.21 13.87
N GLU A 52 16.30 -1.29 12.92
CA GLU A 52 17.13 -0.10 13.09
C GLU A 52 16.30 1.14 12.75
N SER A 53 16.21 2.09 13.68
CA SER A 53 15.59 3.38 13.41
C SER A 53 16.49 4.23 12.52
N GLN A 54 15.89 4.82 11.49
CA GLN A 54 16.53 5.72 10.53
C GLN A 54 15.95 7.13 10.69
N ARG A 55 16.44 8.09 9.90
CA ARG A 55 15.93 9.48 9.93
C ARG A 55 14.52 9.57 9.33
N ASN A 56 13.80 10.64 9.63
CA ASN A 56 12.52 10.99 9.00
C ASN A 56 11.41 9.95 9.19
N HIS A 57 11.32 9.33 10.38
CA HIS A 57 10.27 8.34 10.68
C HIS A 57 10.28 7.16 9.71
N THR A 58 11.50 6.68 9.46
CA THR A 58 11.75 5.47 8.70
C THR A 58 12.50 4.48 9.57
N TRP A 59 12.29 3.20 9.31
CA TRP A 59 12.98 2.11 9.97
C TRP A 59 13.42 1.10 8.94
N GLN A 60 14.59 0.51 9.16
CA GLN A 60 15.06 -0.61 8.39
C GLN A 60 14.82 -1.88 9.18
N VAL A 61 14.03 -2.80 8.63
CA VAL A 61 13.87 -4.14 9.17
C VAL A 61 14.62 -5.13 8.28
N THR A 62 15.46 -5.96 8.89
CA THR A 62 16.13 -7.07 8.22
C THR A 62 15.62 -8.36 8.83
N PHE A 63 14.92 -9.17 8.04
CA PHE A 63 14.47 -10.49 8.48
C PHE A 63 15.61 -11.51 8.32
N ASP A 64 15.83 -12.35 9.32
CA ASP A 64 16.92 -13.34 9.31
C ASP A 64 16.80 -14.33 8.14
N LYS A 65 15.57 -14.63 7.73
CA LYS A 65 15.25 -15.47 6.57
C LYS A 65 15.61 -14.79 5.23
N TYR A 66 15.65 -13.46 5.20
CA TYR A 66 15.90 -12.64 4.02
C TYR A 66 17.02 -11.61 4.26
N PRO A 67 18.25 -12.05 4.62
CA PRO A 67 19.29 -11.16 5.13
C PRO A 67 19.84 -10.20 4.06
N GLN A 68 19.66 -10.53 2.79
CA GLN A 68 20.10 -9.72 1.65
C GLN A 68 19.02 -8.73 1.16
N MET A 69 17.90 -8.64 1.88
CA MET A 69 16.75 -7.84 1.48
C MET A 69 16.28 -6.99 2.66
N PRO A 70 17.02 -5.94 3.02
CA PRO A 70 16.57 -4.98 4.01
C PRO A 70 15.29 -4.29 3.51
N ILE A 71 14.29 -4.24 4.38
CA ILE A 71 12.99 -3.65 4.10
C ILE A 71 12.90 -2.31 4.80
N GLU A 72 12.50 -1.29 4.06
CA GLU A 72 12.17 0.00 4.61
C GLU A 72 10.71 -0.02 5.07
N ILE A 73 10.49 0.38 6.31
CA ILE A 73 9.20 0.73 6.86
C ILE A 73 9.17 2.26 6.99
N SER A 74 8.15 2.89 6.46
CA SER A 74 7.99 4.34 6.54
C SER A 74 6.56 4.72 6.90
N GLU A 75 6.43 5.89 7.52
CA GLU A 75 5.13 6.49 7.75
C GLU A 75 4.59 7.13 6.47
N ALA A 76 3.32 6.85 6.15
CA ALA A 76 2.61 7.52 5.08
C ALA A 76 1.29 8.09 5.59
N MET A 77 0.88 9.23 5.01
CA MET A 77 -0.46 9.76 5.19
C MET A 77 -1.41 9.03 4.24
N HIS A 78 -2.38 8.31 4.79
CA HIS A 78 -3.44 7.67 4.05
C HIS A 78 -4.73 8.48 4.18
N THR A 79 -5.37 8.76 3.05
CA THR A 79 -6.68 9.41 3.01
C THR A 79 -7.72 8.40 2.55
N SER A 80 -8.59 7.97 3.46
CA SER A 80 -9.73 7.12 3.08
C SER A 80 -10.82 7.97 2.41
N ALA A 81 -11.43 7.48 1.33
CA ALA A 81 -12.69 8.03 0.81
C ALA A 81 -13.86 7.25 1.45
N PRO A 82 -14.91 7.87 2.07
CA PRO A 82 -15.66 9.05 1.59
C PRO A 82 -16.25 10.04 2.66
N VAL A 83 -16.98 11.07 2.17
CA VAL A 83 -17.77 12.17 2.80
C VAL A 83 -17.06 13.07 3.83
N VAL A 84 -16.18 12.53 4.67
CA VAL A 84 -15.29 13.29 5.55
C VAL A 84 -13.88 12.74 5.39
N PRO A 85 -12.90 13.53 4.91
CA PRO A 85 -11.53 13.05 4.78
C PRO A 85 -10.99 12.68 6.17
N GLN A 86 -10.86 11.38 6.42
CA GLN A 86 -10.05 10.88 7.53
C GLN A 86 -8.63 10.73 7.01
N VAL A 87 -7.74 11.53 7.58
CA VAL A 87 -6.31 11.41 7.37
C VAL A 87 -5.79 10.52 8.48
N GLU A 88 -5.30 9.34 8.13
CA GLU A 88 -4.68 8.40 9.07
C GLU A 88 -3.21 8.24 8.70
N ARG A 89 -2.33 8.25 9.70
CA ARG A 89 -0.93 7.89 9.50
C ARG A 89 -0.84 6.37 9.54
N ILE A 90 -0.26 5.76 8.52
CA ILE A 90 -0.09 4.30 8.41
C ILE A 90 1.39 3.94 8.22
N LEU A 91 1.74 2.69 8.54
CA LEU A 91 3.04 2.11 8.21
C LEU A 91 2.98 1.36 6.88
N ILE A 92 3.79 1.80 5.93
CA ILE A 92 3.97 1.18 4.62
C ILE A 92 5.34 0.52 4.53
N THR A 93 5.48 -0.41 3.58
CA THR A 93 6.76 -1.06 3.30
C THR A 93 7.12 -0.96 1.83
N ASN A 94 8.42 -0.99 1.54
CA ASN A 94 8.95 -1.10 0.18
C ASN A 94 8.95 -2.54 -0.37
N ILE A 95 8.38 -3.52 0.35
CA ILE A 95 8.38 -4.94 -0.05
C ILE A 95 7.92 -5.12 -1.50
N PRO A 96 6.79 -4.53 -1.97
CA PRO A 96 6.36 -4.71 -3.36
C PRO A 96 7.42 -4.24 -4.37
N LEU A 97 8.13 -3.14 -4.08
CA LEU A 97 9.16 -2.60 -4.95
C LEU A 97 10.38 -3.53 -5.08
N ILE A 98 10.80 -4.14 -3.97
CA ILE A 98 12.02 -4.96 -3.94
C ILE A 98 11.79 -6.45 -4.20
N THR A 99 10.53 -6.91 -4.23
CA THR A 99 10.17 -8.32 -4.46
C THR A 99 9.34 -8.52 -5.74
N VAL A 100 8.27 -7.74 -5.92
CA VAL A 100 7.31 -7.97 -7.01
C VAL A 100 7.88 -7.49 -8.34
N PHE A 101 8.32 -6.24 -8.44
CA PHE A 101 8.82 -5.68 -9.70
C PHE A 101 10.03 -6.44 -10.25
N PRO A 102 11.04 -6.84 -9.44
CA PRO A 102 12.14 -7.65 -9.94
C PRO A 102 11.67 -8.99 -10.51
N LEU A 103 10.71 -9.65 -9.86
CA LEU A 103 10.22 -10.96 -10.28
C LEU A 103 9.30 -10.87 -11.51
N MET A 104 8.47 -9.83 -11.62
CA MET A 104 7.62 -9.58 -12.79
C MET A 104 8.42 -9.43 -14.08
N LYS A 105 9.67 -8.98 -14.04
CA LYS A 105 10.55 -8.88 -15.22
C LYS A 105 10.79 -10.22 -15.91
N ASN A 106 10.63 -11.33 -15.19
CA ASN A 106 10.79 -12.67 -15.76
C ASN A 106 9.54 -13.15 -16.53
N HIS A 107 8.40 -12.47 -16.34
CA HIS A 107 7.10 -12.89 -16.88
C HIS A 107 6.50 -11.87 -17.84
N LEU A 108 6.79 -10.59 -17.66
CA LEU A 108 6.25 -9.49 -18.47
C LEU A 108 7.30 -8.90 -19.40
N THR A 109 6.83 -8.37 -20.53
CA THR A 109 7.68 -7.55 -21.39
C THR A 109 8.01 -6.22 -20.71
N ALA A 110 9.07 -5.56 -21.15
CA ALA A 110 9.46 -4.25 -20.63
C ALA A 110 8.36 -3.19 -20.86
N GLU A 111 7.65 -3.27 -21.99
CA GLU A 111 6.54 -2.37 -22.30
C GLU A 111 5.37 -2.59 -21.34
N GLU A 112 4.94 -3.84 -21.13
CA GLU A 112 3.85 -4.16 -20.20
C GLU A 112 4.18 -3.72 -18.76
N LEU A 113 5.40 -3.98 -18.31
CA LEU A 113 5.85 -3.63 -16.96
C LEU A 113 5.96 -2.12 -16.75
N SER A 114 6.16 -1.33 -17.81
CA SER A 114 6.27 0.13 -17.71
C SER A 114 4.99 0.81 -17.20
N TYR A 115 3.85 0.12 -17.30
CA TYR A 115 2.56 0.58 -16.81
C TYR A 115 2.28 0.18 -15.35
N ALA A 116 3.14 -0.61 -14.72
CA ALA A 116 2.98 -0.99 -13.32
C ALA A 116 3.48 0.13 -12.40
N THR A 117 2.60 0.59 -11.51
CA THR A 117 2.92 1.58 -10.49
C THR A 117 2.54 1.03 -9.11
N TYR A 118 3.33 1.33 -8.10
CA TYR A 118 2.98 1.02 -6.72
C TYR A 118 2.54 2.29 -6.03
N ASP A 119 1.24 2.40 -5.80
CA ASP A 119 0.66 3.51 -5.07
C ASP A 119 0.44 3.08 -3.61
N THR A 120 1.33 3.57 -2.74
CA THR A 120 1.29 3.31 -1.30
C THR A 120 0.02 3.82 -0.63
N SER A 121 -0.74 4.72 -1.28
CA SER A 121 -2.04 5.18 -0.78
C SER A 121 -3.16 4.17 -1.02
N THR A 122 -3.08 3.35 -2.07
CA THR A 122 -4.11 2.36 -2.39
C THR A 122 -3.77 0.97 -1.84
N LEU A 123 -2.49 0.73 -1.54
CA LEU A 123 -1.93 -0.60 -1.19
C LEU A 123 -2.02 -1.61 -2.36
N TYR A 124 -2.29 -1.14 -3.58
CA TYR A 124 -2.25 -1.94 -4.80
C TYR A 124 -1.00 -1.60 -5.61
N ILE A 125 -0.49 -2.61 -6.31
CA ILE A 125 0.23 -2.37 -7.55
C ILE A 125 -0.84 -2.20 -8.63
N GLU A 126 -0.92 -1.01 -9.19
CA GLU A 126 -1.87 -0.64 -10.23
C GLU A 126 -1.21 -0.79 -11.60
N MET A 127 -1.93 -1.38 -12.56
CA MET A 127 -1.42 -1.64 -13.89
C MET A 127 -2.46 -1.26 -14.96
N PRO A 128 -2.69 0.04 -15.19
CA PRO A 128 -3.52 0.53 -16.28
C PRO A 128 -2.77 0.40 -17.61
N ILE A 129 -2.93 -0.73 -18.29
CA ILE A 129 -2.16 -1.07 -19.48
C ILE A 129 -2.98 -0.89 -20.76
N PRO A 130 -2.52 -0.16 -21.78
CA PRO A 130 -3.19 -0.12 -23.09
C PRO A 130 -3.24 -1.50 -23.73
N TYR A 131 -4.37 -1.84 -24.38
CA TYR A 131 -4.49 -3.09 -25.14
C TYR A 131 -3.37 -3.25 -26.19
N SER A 132 -2.96 -2.15 -26.81
CA SER A 132 -1.88 -2.11 -27.80
C SER A 132 -0.50 -2.47 -27.23
N ALA A 133 -0.29 -2.30 -25.92
CA ALA A 133 0.97 -2.60 -25.24
C ALA A 133 1.06 -4.08 -24.79
N ILE A 134 -0.04 -4.83 -24.86
CA ILE A 134 -0.05 -6.25 -24.54
C ILE A 134 0.70 -7.01 -25.64
N GLN A 135 1.62 -7.89 -25.23
CA GLN A 135 2.40 -8.68 -26.18
C GLN A 135 1.48 -9.49 -27.10
N ASN A 136 1.64 -9.29 -28.41
CA ASN A 136 0.80 -9.89 -29.46
C ASN A 136 -0.71 -9.60 -29.32
N GLN A 137 -1.08 -8.61 -28.50
CA GLN A 137 -2.47 -8.29 -28.15
C GLN A 137 -3.24 -9.49 -27.55
N ASP A 138 -2.52 -10.46 -26.98
CA ASP A 138 -3.10 -11.66 -26.39
C ASP A 138 -3.30 -11.49 -24.88
N VAL A 139 -4.49 -11.01 -24.52
CA VAL A 139 -4.93 -10.79 -23.14
C VAL A 139 -4.94 -12.09 -22.32
N THR A 140 -5.31 -13.22 -22.94
CA THR A 140 -5.38 -14.51 -22.24
C THR A 140 -3.98 -14.97 -21.86
N ASN A 141 -3.04 -14.91 -22.80
CA ASN A 141 -1.65 -15.25 -22.54
C ASN A 141 -0.99 -14.28 -21.54
N PHE A 142 -1.30 -12.97 -21.61
CA PHE A 142 -0.88 -12.01 -20.60
C PHE A 142 -1.32 -12.43 -19.19
N TYR A 143 -2.59 -12.78 -19.00
CA TYR A 143 -3.07 -13.22 -17.70
C TYR A 143 -2.48 -14.57 -17.27
N ASN A 144 -2.19 -15.48 -18.20
CA ASN A 144 -1.48 -16.72 -17.87
C ASN A 144 -0.06 -16.44 -17.36
N ARG A 145 0.67 -15.50 -17.97
CA ARG A 145 2.00 -15.08 -17.48
C ARG A 145 1.92 -14.42 -16.10
N MET A 146 0.91 -13.58 -15.87
CA MET A 146 0.65 -13.03 -14.53
C MET A 146 0.35 -14.12 -13.49
N ASP A 147 -0.40 -15.16 -13.87
CA ASP A 147 -0.68 -16.31 -13.00
C ASP A 147 0.60 -17.10 -12.65
N GLN A 148 1.49 -17.32 -13.63
CA GLN A 148 2.80 -17.94 -13.39
C GLN A 148 3.68 -17.09 -12.48
N PHE A 149 3.71 -15.77 -12.69
CA PHE A 149 4.36 -14.83 -11.78
C PHE A 149 3.83 -14.99 -10.35
N CYS A 150 2.51 -15.04 -10.16
CA CYS A 150 1.91 -15.15 -8.82
C CYS A 150 2.32 -16.45 -8.10
N LYS A 151 2.35 -17.57 -8.84
CA LYS A 151 2.83 -18.87 -8.33
C LYS A 151 4.31 -18.83 -7.94
N GLU A 152 5.15 -18.23 -8.78
CA GLU A 152 6.58 -18.08 -8.48
C GLU A 152 6.79 -17.18 -7.26
N TYR A 153 6.04 -16.08 -7.15
CA TYR A 153 6.11 -15.18 -6.02
C TYR A 153 5.73 -15.89 -4.72
N ALA A 154 4.60 -16.60 -4.69
CA ALA A 154 4.14 -17.33 -3.51
C ALA A 154 5.16 -18.38 -3.04
N LYS A 155 5.89 -19.00 -3.97
CA LYS A 155 6.99 -19.92 -3.67
C LYS A 155 8.24 -19.22 -3.15
N THR A 156 8.60 -18.08 -3.72
CA THR A 156 9.85 -17.37 -3.43
C THR A 156 9.76 -16.54 -2.15
N TYR A 157 8.62 -15.90 -1.92
CA TYR A 157 8.37 -14.98 -0.82
C TYR A 157 7.04 -15.28 -0.08
N PRO A 158 6.89 -16.51 0.47
CA PRO A 158 5.62 -16.94 1.07
C PRO A 158 5.18 -16.07 2.25
N ASP A 159 6.11 -15.44 2.97
CA ASP A 159 5.81 -14.64 4.16
C ASP A 159 5.28 -13.23 3.84
N PHE A 160 5.33 -12.80 2.57
CA PHE A 160 4.93 -11.45 2.16
C PHE A 160 3.66 -11.41 1.30
N LYS A 161 3.17 -12.57 0.84
CA LYS A 161 2.08 -12.67 -0.14
C LYS A 161 0.72 -12.17 0.35
N GLU A 162 0.49 -12.19 1.67
CA GLU A 162 -0.82 -11.92 2.28
C GLU A 162 -1.35 -10.50 2.03
N ARG A 163 -0.44 -9.55 1.80
CA ARG A 163 -0.77 -8.12 1.75
C ARG A 163 -0.49 -7.48 0.39
N ILE A 164 -0.26 -8.28 -0.64
CA ILE A 164 0.08 -7.77 -1.97
C ILE A 164 -1.02 -8.08 -2.96
N PHE A 165 -1.50 -7.01 -3.59
CA PHE A 165 -2.57 -7.03 -4.56
C PHE A 165 -2.10 -6.34 -5.84
N ILE A 166 -2.33 -6.98 -6.99
CA ILE A 166 -2.04 -6.40 -8.29
C ILE A 166 -3.35 -6.20 -9.02
N ARG A 167 -3.71 -4.95 -9.29
CA ARG A 167 -4.89 -4.60 -10.07
C ARG A 167 -4.47 -4.30 -11.49
N VAL A 168 -4.93 -5.12 -12.42
CA VAL A 168 -4.74 -4.92 -13.85
C VAL A 168 -6.04 -4.38 -14.46
N ILE A 169 -5.92 -3.29 -15.21
CA ILE A 169 -7.02 -2.72 -16.00
C ILE A 169 -6.50 -2.50 -17.43
N ILE A 170 -6.92 -3.36 -18.36
CA ILE A 170 -6.54 -3.23 -19.76
C ILE A 170 -7.44 -2.16 -20.41
N LYS A 171 -6.84 -1.13 -20.98
CA LYS A 171 -7.52 0.01 -21.59
C LYS A 171 -7.75 -0.24 -23.09
N PRO A 172 -9.01 -0.30 -23.55
CA PRO A 172 -9.32 -0.40 -24.97
C PRO A 172 -8.72 0.76 -25.78
N SER A 173 -8.31 0.48 -27.02
CA SER A 173 -7.70 1.48 -27.90
C SER A 173 -8.68 2.56 -28.38
N ASP A 174 -9.99 2.29 -28.31
CA ASP A 174 -11.06 3.20 -28.72
C ASP A 174 -11.49 4.17 -27.60
N GLY A 175 -10.86 4.09 -26.42
CA GLY A 175 -11.18 4.94 -25.27
C GLY A 175 -12.48 4.57 -24.54
N SER A 176 -13.11 3.44 -24.92
CA SER A 176 -14.26 2.90 -24.20
C SER A 176 -13.88 2.44 -22.78
N ASP A 177 -14.89 2.26 -21.93
CA ASP A 177 -14.70 1.64 -20.63
C ASP A 177 -14.17 0.21 -20.79
N SER A 178 -13.15 -0.15 -20.01
CA SER A 178 -12.62 -1.51 -20.01
C SER A 178 -13.72 -2.52 -19.70
N PRO A 179 -13.94 -3.57 -20.51
CA PRO A 179 -14.92 -4.60 -20.18
C PRO A 179 -14.47 -5.44 -18.98
N GLU A 180 -15.33 -6.31 -18.45
CA GLU A 180 -15.06 -7.06 -17.21
C GLU A 180 -13.86 -8.01 -17.38
N GLU A 181 -13.75 -8.67 -18.54
CA GLU A 181 -12.66 -9.56 -18.90
C GLU A 181 -11.28 -8.86 -18.93
N TYR A 182 -11.25 -7.53 -19.01
CA TYR A 182 -10.03 -6.71 -19.04
C TYR A 182 -9.64 -6.18 -17.65
N ARG A 183 -10.44 -6.51 -16.63
CA ARG A 183 -10.22 -6.09 -15.25
C ARG A 183 -9.94 -7.33 -14.40
N ARG A 184 -8.75 -7.40 -13.80
CA ARG A 184 -8.39 -8.52 -12.92
C ARG A 184 -7.63 -8.03 -11.70
N ILE A 185 -7.96 -8.60 -10.55
CA ILE A 185 -7.20 -8.41 -9.31
C ILE A 185 -6.52 -9.73 -8.99
N PHE A 186 -5.19 -9.74 -9.01
CA PHE A 186 -4.39 -10.84 -8.51
C PHE A 186 -4.11 -10.62 -7.03
N ARG A 187 -4.58 -11.55 -6.20
CA ARG A 187 -4.31 -11.56 -4.76
C ARG A 187 -3.26 -12.62 -4.50
N LEU A 188 -2.06 -12.22 -4.13
CA LEU A 188 -0.94 -13.17 -3.98
C LEU A 188 -1.17 -14.19 -2.86
N SER A 189 -2.05 -13.89 -1.89
CA SER A 189 -2.52 -14.84 -0.88
C SER A 189 -3.27 -16.05 -1.41
N GLN A 190 -3.81 -15.99 -2.63
CA GLN A 190 -4.58 -17.08 -3.25
C GLN A 190 -3.71 -18.14 -3.94
N TYR A 191 -2.40 -17.92 -3.99
CA TYR A 191 -1.39 -18.78 -4.62
C TYR A 191 -0.51 -19.45 -3.56
#